data_AF-A0A4Q3CPD7-F1
#
_entry.id   AF-A0A4Q3CPD7-F1
#
_cell.length_a   1.000
_cell.length_b   1.000
_cell.length_c   1.000
_cell.angle_alpha   90.00
_cell.angle_beta   90.00
_cell.angle_gamma   90.00
#
_symmetry.space_group_name_H-M   'P 1'
#
loop_
_entity.id
_entity.type
_entity.pdbx_description
1 polymer ?
#
loop_
_entity_poly.entity_id
_entity_poly.type
_entity_poly.pdbx_seq_one_letter_code
_entity_poly.pdbx_strand_id
1 'polypeptide(L)'
;MGNSHPSKDRLSAPKIRRFELRLSEQELKQFLELEKSLGISRSDIVRIRVLKNADNMLVNAKELMKKLDATGAELGRSGNNINQLARHANILHKQGLLSQSIATEFNSLLGEYIAIQQELEKVIRQIIRLMKG
;
A
#
# COMPACT_ATOMS: atom_id res chain seq x y z
N MET A 1 -22.47 12.93 -45.91
CA MET A 1 -21.27 12.77 -45.06
C MET A 1 -21.12 14.00 -44.20
N GLY A 2 -21.06 13.83 -42.88
CA GLY A 2 -20.96 14.94 -41.91
C GLY A 2 -21.80 14.67 -40.67
N ASN A 3 -21.47 13.61 -39.95
CA ASN A 3 -22.00 13.33 -38.61
C ASN A 3 -21.61 14.46 -37.64
N SER A 4 -22.57 14.99 -36.91
CA SER A 4 -22.29 15.62 -35.61
C SER A 4 -23.37 15.22 -34.63
N HIS A 5 -23.15 14.07 -34.00
CA HIS A 5 -23.82 13.69 -32.75
C HIS A 5 -23.65 14.82 -31.72
N PRO A 6 -24.72 15.29 -31.06
CA PRO A 6 -24.56 16.03 -29.82
C PRO A 6 -24.21 15.00 -28.73
N SER A 7 -22.93 14.92 -28.39
CA SER A 7 -22.45 14.12 -27.27
C SER A 7 -23.12 14.62 -25.98
N LYS A 8 -23.93 13.75 -25.39
CA LYS A 8 -24.46 13.84 -24.03
C LYS A 8 -23.31 14.13 -23.05
N ASP A 9 -23.25 15.36 -22.54
CA ASP A 9 -22.82 15.61 -21.15
C ASP A 9 -23.08 17.07 -20.77
N ARG A 10 -24.33 17.39 -20.43
CA ARG A 10 -24.66 18.62 -19.70
C ARG A 10 -25.74 18.29 -18.72
N LEU A 11 -25.37 18.25 -17.44
CA LEU A 11 -26.11 18.82 -16.30
C LEU A 11 -25.30 18.60 -15.01
N SER A 12 -24.08 19.16 -14.93
CA SER A 12 -23.52 19.51 -13.63
C SER A 12 -23.93 20.94 -13.31
N ALA A 13 -24.46 21.20 -12.11
CA ALA A 13 -24.85 22.54 -11.67
C ALA A 13 -23.73 23.57 -11.94
N PRO A 14 -24.07 24.81 -12.32
CA PRO A 14 -23.07 25.83 -12.64
C PRO A 14 -22.14 26.09 -11.46
N LYS A 15 -20.84 26.20 -11.72
CA LYS A 15 -19.81 26.51 -10.73
C LYS A 15 -19.88 28.01 -10.41
N ILE A 16 -20.57 28.39 -9.32
CA ILE A 16 -20.93 29.79 -9.00
C ILE A 16 -20.03 30.49 -7.97
N ARG A 17 -19.10 29.78 -7.32
CA ARG A 17 -18.20 30.34 -6.29
C ARG A 17 -16.73 30.26 -6.73
N ARG A 18 -15.96 31.28 -6.39
CA ARG A 18 -14.50 31.34 -6.63
C ARG A 18 -13.74 30.85 -5.41
N PHE A 19 -12.69 30.07 -5.66
CA PHE A 19 -11.71 29.62 -4.66
C PHE A 19 -10.34 30.08 -5.13
N GLU A 20 -9.61 30.80 -4.27
CA GLU A 20 -8.28 31.33 -4.56
C GLU A 20 -7.26 30.65 -3.67
N LEU A 21 -6.17 30.19 -4.28
CA LEU A 21 -5.07 29.50 -3.62
C LEU A 21 -3.81 30.34 -3.80
N ARG A 22 -3.16 30.71 -2.70
CA ARG A 22 -1.83 31.34 -2.75
C ARG A 22 -0.79 30.23 -2.88
N LEU A 23 0.14 30.40 -3.80
CA LEU A 23 1.21 29.46 -4.10
C LEU A 23 2.55 30.20 -4.09
N SER A 24 3.58 29.53 -3.60
CA SER A 24 4.97 29.88 -3.90
C SER A 24 5.30 29.59 -5.37
N GLU A 25 6.40 30.15 -5.87
CA GLU A 25 6.86 29.92 -7.25
C GLU A 25 7.11 28.43 -7.53
N GLN A 26 7.64 27.70 -6.55
CA GLN A 26 7.92 26.27 -6.68
C GLN A 26 6.64 25.44 -6.78
N GLU A 27 5.65 25.73 -5.94
CA GLU A 27 4.34 25.06 -6.00
C GLU A 27 3.61 25.37 -7.32
N LEU A 28 3.73 26.61 -7.81
CA LEU A 28 3.18 26.99 -9.12
C LEU A 28 3.83 26.20 -10.25
N LYS A 29 5.15 26.04 -10.25
CA LYS A 29 5.88 25.26 -11.25
C LYS A 29 5.41 23.81 -11.28
N GLN A 30 5.27 23.18 -10.11
CA GLN A 30 4.74 21.82 -9.99
C GLN A 30 3.33 21.70 -10.59
N PHE A 31 2.46 22.70 -10.36
CA PHE A 31 1.11 22.72 -10.93
C PHE A 31 1.12 22.81 -12.46
N LEU A 32 2.02 23.62 -13.03
CA LEU A 32 2.15 23.79 -14.49
C LEU A 32 2.68 22.51 -15.17
N GLU A 33 3.65 21.84 -14.55
CA GLU A 33 4.16 20.55 -15.03
C GLU A 33 3.07 19.46 -14.99
N LEU A 34 2.24 19.49 -13.95
CA LEU A 34 1.12 18.58 -13.78
C LEU A 34 -0.01 18.85 -14.80
N GLU A 35 -0.31 20.11 -15.08
CA GLU A 35 -1.25 20.51 -16.15
C GLU A 35 -0.78 20.02 -17.51
N LYS A 36 0.51 20.20 -17.84
CA LYS A 36 1.10 19.76 -19.11
C LYS A 36 1.08 18.24 -19.27
N SER A 37 1.33 17.49 -18.19
CA SER A 37 1.37 16.02 -18.25
C SER A 37 -0.01 15.38 -18.30
N LEU A 38 -1.03 15.99 -17.66
CA LEU A 38 -2.37 15.42 -17.57
C LEU A 38 -3.36 15.96 -18.62
N GLY A 39 -3.04 17.08 -19.28
CA GLY A 39 -3.91 17.69 -20.30
C GLY A 39 -5.24 18.21 -19.77
N ILE A 40 -5.33 18.49 -18.47
CA ILE A 40 -6.54 18.98 -17.79
C ILE A 40 -6.27 20.28 -17.06
N SER A 41 -7.32 21.10 -16.90
CA SER A 41 -7.18 22.43 -16.28
C SER A 41 -6.73 22.34 -14.82
N ARG A 42 -5.96 23.33 -14.36
CA ARG A 42 -5.58 23.50 -12.94
C ARG A 42 -6.75 23.35 -11.97
N SER A 43 -7.91 23.92 -12.31
CA SER A 43 -9.09 23.82 -11.46
C SER A 43 -9.67 22.40 -11.42
N ASP A 44 -9.57 21.63 -12.51
CA ASP A 44 -10.03 20.24 -12.52
C ASP A 44 -9.04 19.32 -11.81
N ILE A 45 -7.73 19.60 -11.88
CA ILE A 45 -6.72 18.94 -11.03
C ILE A 45 -7.10 19.09 -9.55
N VAL A 46 -7.36 20.32 -9.09
CA VAL A 46 -7.77 20.57 -7.70
C VAL A 46 -9.07 19.85 -7.37
N ARG A 47 -10.11 19.93 -8.21
CA ARG A 47 -11.39 19.25 -7.95
C ARG A 47 -11.27 17.73 -7.92
N ILE A 48 -10.50 17.14 -8.83
CA ILE A 48 -10.30 15.69 -8.87
C ILE A 48 -9.53 15.24 -7.62
N ARG A 49 -8.42 15.91 -7.33
CA ARG A 49 -7.50 15.49 -6.26
C ARG A 49 -8.03 15.84 -4.86
N VAL A 50 -8.73 16.95 -4.71
CA VAL A 50 -9.21 17.47 -3.42
C VAL A 50 -10.68 17.16 -3.15
N LEU A 51 -11.56 17.12 -4.16
CA LEU A 51 -13.01 16.93 -3.95
C LEU A 51 -13.52 15.56 -4.38
N LYS A 52 -13.07 15.01 -5.53
CA LYS A 52 -13.49 13.67 -5.97
C LYS A 52 -12.78 12.54 -5.23
N ASN A 53 -11.54 12.78 -4.80
CA ASN A 53 -10.74 11.82 -4.05
C ASN A 53 -10.64 12.17 -2.55
N ALA A 54 -11.33 13.20 -2.05
CA ALA A 54 -11.25 13.64 -0.65
C ALA A 54 -11.60 12.51 0.34
N ASP A 55 -12.74 11.85 0.09
CA ASP A 55 -13.26 10.80 0.95
C ASP A 55 -12.40 9.53 0.88
N ASN A 56 -11.85 9.21 -0.29
CA ASN A 56 -10.96 8.06 -0.50
C ASN A 56 -9.55 8.26 0.08
N MET A 57 -9.07 9.51 0.17
CA MET A 57 -7.70 9.79 0.60
C MET A 57 -7.54 9.76 2.13
N LEU A 58 -8.56 10.17 2.90
CA LEU A 58 -8.49 10.23 4.36
C LEU A 58 -9.03 8.97 5.07
N VAL A 59 -10.07 8.33 4.51
CA VAL A 59 -10.73 7.17 5.15
C VAL A 59 -9.92 5.88 4.92
N ASN A 60 -9.32 5.71 3.74
CA ASN A 60 -8.63 4.47 3.39
C ASN A 60 -7.30 4.30 4.14
N ALA A 61 -6.56 5.38 4.42
CA ALA A 61 -5.27 5.26 5.10
C ALA A 61 -5.40 4.67 6.51
N LYS A 62 -6.38 5.12 7.31
CA LYS A 62 -6.59 4.63 8.69
C LYS A 62 -7.06 3.17 8.71
N GLU A 63 -7.98 2.81 7.83
CA GLU A 63 -8.48 1.43 7.75
C GLU A 63 -7.41 0.48 7.18
N LEU A 64 -6.65 0.92 6.17
CA LEU A 64 -5.51 0.18 5.63
C LEU A 64 -4.44 -0.03 6.69
N MET A 65 -4.09 0.99 7.47
CA MET A 65 -3.16 0.86 8.59
C MET A 65 -3.64 -0.18 9.61
N LYS A 66 -4.92 -0.16 9.98
CA LYS A 66 -5.49 -1.14 10.91
C LYS A 66 -5.40 -2.58 10.36
N LYS A 67 -5.67 -2.77 9.06
CA LYS A 67 -5.57 -4.09 8.40
C LYS A 67 -4.12 -4.56 8.30
N LEU A 68 -3.18 -3.66 8.00
CA LEU A 68 -1.75 -3.98 7.94
C LEU A 68 -1.16 -4.30 9.32
N ASP A 69 -1.53 -3.55 10.37
CA ASP A 69 -1.12 -3.82 11.75
C ASP A 69 -1.64 -5.21 12.21
N ALA A 70 -2.90 -5.52 11.91
CA ALA A 70 -3.48 -6.83 12.23
C ALA A 70 -2.76 -7.98 11.50
N THR A 71 -2.50 -7.80 10.20
CA THR A 71 -1.76 -8.78 9.38
C THR A 71 -0.33 -8.98 9.90
N GLY A 72 0.37 -7.90 10.25
CA GLY A 72 1.70 -7.96 10.85
C GLY A 72 1.71 -8.73 12.17
N ALA A 73 0.71 -8.51 13.03
CA ALA A 73 0.58 -9.25 14.29
C ALA A 73 0.33 -10.76 14.08
N GLU A 74 -0.49 -11.13 13.09
CA GLU A 74 -0.74 -12.54 12.72
C GLU A 74 0.54 -13.22 12.19
N LEU A 75 1.30 -12.49 11.36
CA LEU A 75 2.58 -12.95 10.84
C LEU A 75 3.59 -13.17 11.98
N GLY A 76 3.67 -12.25 12.95
CA GLY A 76 4.51 -12.43 14.14
C GLY A 76 4.14 -13.67 14.96
N ARG A 77 2.85 -13.93 15.17
CA ARG A 77 2.37 -15.17 15.84
C ARG A 77 2.74 -16.42 15.06
N SER A 78 2.55 -16.39 13.74
CA SER A 78 2.88 -17.51 12.85
C SER A 78 4.37 -17.81 12.86
N GLY A 79 5.22 -16.77 12.85
CA GLY A 79 6.68 -16.90 13.00
C GLY A 79 7.06 -17.56 14.33
N ASN A 80 6.41 -17.21 15.44
CA ASN A 80 6.64 -17.85 16.74
C ASN A 80 6.29 -19.34 16.72
N ASN A 81 5.16 -19.72 16.12
CA ASN A 81 4.75 -21.12 16.00
C ASN A 81 5.75 -21.93 15.16
N ILE A 82 6.20 -21.34 14.05
CA ILE A 82 7.23 -21.95 13.19
C ILE A 82 8.53 -22.16 13.97
N ASN A 83 8.94 -21.18 14.77
CA ASN A 83 10.15 -21.28 15.57
C ASN A 83 10.03 -22.38 16.66
N GLN A 84 8.83 -22.61 17.21
CA GLN A 84 8.57 -23.73 18.12
C GLN A 84 8.64 -25.08 17.39
N LEU A 85 8.06 -25.18 16.20
CA LEU A 85 8.12 -26.39 15.37
C LEU A 85 9.58 -26.72 15.01
N ALA A 86 10.38 -25.73 14.65
CA ALA A 86 11.81 -25.89 14.38
C ALA A 86 12.57 -26.43 15.61
N ARG A 87 12.30 -25.90 16.80
CA ARG A 87 12.90 -26.40 18.05
C ARG A 87 12.49 -27.85 18.33
N HIS A 88 11.21 -28.18 18.14
CA HIS A 88 10.71 -29.53 18.35
C HIS A 88 11.33 -30.53 17.37
N ALA A 89 11.43 -30.16 16.09
CA ALA A 89 12.12 -30.96 15.08
C ALA A 89 13.60 -31.18 15.44
N ASN A 90 14.29 -30.16 15.94
CA ASN A 90 15.68 -30.29 16.41
C ASN A 90 15.81 -31.23 17.62
N ILE A 91 14.83 -31.30 18.51
CA ILE A 91 14.81 -32.25 19.64
C ILE A 91 14.63 -33.68 19.12
N LEU A 92 13.64 -33.92 18.26
CA LEU A 92 13.38 -35.25 17.67
C LEU A 92 14.56 -35.76 16.85
N HIS A 93 15.23 -34.86 16.12
CA HIS A 93 16.46 -35.15 15.40
C HIS A 93 17.58 -35.64 16.34
N LYS A 94 17.82 -34.95 17.46
CA LYS A 94 18.81 -35.37 18.48
C LYS A 94 18.46 -36.71 19.12
N GLN A 95 17.19 -37.09 19.15
CA GLN A 95 16.71 -38.39 19.64
C GLN A 95 16.81 -39.50 18.58
N GLY A 96 17.29 -39.21 17.37
CA GLY A 96 17.41 -40.18 16.28
C GLY A 96 16.07 -40.58 15.65
N LEU A 97 14.98 -39.86 15.97
CA LEU A 97 13.62 -40.14 15.51
C LEU A 97 13.28 -39.47 14.17
N LEU A 98 14.21 -38.69 13.61
CA LEU A 98 14.07 -38.00 12.34
C LEU A 98 15.24 -38.35 11.42
N SER A 99 14.95 -38.64 10.15
CA SER A 99 15.97 -38.79 9.12
C SER A 99 16.82 -37.53 9.01
N GLN A 100 18.14 -37.67 9.13
CA GLN A 100 19.11 -36.58 9.07
C GLN A 100 19.00 -35.78 7.76
N SER A 101 18.80 -36.45 6.62
CA SER A 101 18.70 -35.78 5.32
C SER A 101 17.43 -34.93 5.24
N ILE A 102 16.30 -35.48 5.66
CA ILE A 102 14.99 -34.79 5.66
C ILE A 102 15.01 -33.60 6.62
N ALA A 103 15.59 -33.77 7.81
CA ALA A 103 15.69 -32.69 8.80
C ALA A 103 16.56 -31.54 8.32
N THR A 104 17.66 -31.84 7.60
CA THR A 104 18.58 -30.83 7.08
C THR A 104 17.94 -30.03 5.95
N GLU A 105 17.27 -30.69 5.00
CA GLU A 105 16.56 -30.05 3.89
C GLU A 105 15.39 -29.19 4.41
N PHE A 106 14.59 -29.71 5.33
CA PHE A 106 13.50 -28.98 5.95
C PHE A 106 13.98 -27.72 6.69
N ASN A 107 15.06 -27.82 7.47
CA ASN A 107 15.63 -26.67 8.19
C ASN A 107 16.14 -25.59 7.23
N SER A 108 16.68 -25.96 6.07
CA SER A 108 17.12 -25.00 5.04
C SER A 108 15.92 -24.22 4.49
N LEU A 109 14.89 -24.93 4.01
CA LEU A 109 13.67 -24.33 3.46
C LEU A 109 12.94 -23.47 4.50
N LEU A 110 12.92 -23.91 5.76
CA LEU A 110 12.30 -23.16 6.84
C LEU A 110 13.08 -21.89 7.17
N GLY A 111 14.41 -21.94 7.13
CA GLY A 111 15.27 -20.77 7.29
C GLY A 111 15.03 -19.72 6.21
N GLU A 112 14.96 -20.15 4.95
CA GLU A 112 14.63 -19.28 3.81
C GLU A 112 13.24 -18.66 3.94
N TYR A 113 12.23 -19.46 4.31
CA TYR A 113 10.88 -18.97 4.56
C TYR A 113 10.85 -17.92 5.67
N ILE A 114 11.52 -18.16 6.79
CA ILE A 114 11.59 -17.21 7.91
C ILE A 114 12.23 -15.89 7.46
N ALA A 115 13.31 -15.96 6.67
CA ALA A 115 13.97 -14.75 6.17
C ALA A 115 13.05 -13.91 5.27
N ILE A 116 12.34 -14.55 4.33
CA ILE A 116 11.37 -13.88 3.45
C ILE A 116 10.22 -13.30 4.27
N GLN A 117 9.71 -14.04 5.26
CA GLN A 117 8.62 -13.61 6.13
C GLN A 117 9.00 -12.39 6.99
N GLN A 118 10.24 -12.34 7.49
CA GLN A 118 10.75 -11.19 8.24
C GLN A 118 10.93 -9.95 7.36
N GLU A 119 11.39 -10.10 6.12
CA GLU A 119 11.47 -8.95 5.21
C GLU A 119 10.11 -8.42 4.80
N LEU A 120 9.13 -9.31 4.54
CA LEU A 120 7.76 -8.89 4.31
C LEU A 120 7.22 -8.05 5.48
N GLU A 121 7.47 -8.48 6.72
CA GLU A 121 7.07 -7.76 7.93
C GLU A 121 7.76 -6.38 8.05
N LYS A 122 9.05 -6.28 7.71
CA LYS A 122 9.79 -5.00 7.68
C LYS A 122 9.21 -4.05 6.63
N VAL A 123 8.96 -4.52 5.41
CA VAL A 123 8.38 -3.71 4.33
C VAL A 123 6.99 -3.20 4.72
N ILE A 124 6.14 -4.05 5.31
CA ILE A 124 4.83 -3.64 5.82
C ILE A 124 4.97 -2.54 6.88
N ARG A 125 5.90 -2.69 7.84
CA ARG A 125 6.16 -1.65 8.85
C ARG A 125 6.66 -0.34 8.25
N GLN A 126 7.49 -0.39 7.21
CA GLN A 126 7.95 0.80 6.50
C GLN A 126 6.80 1.50 5.77
N ILE A 127 5.91 0.75 5.11
CA ILE A 127 4.70 1.29 4.49
C ILE A 127 3.83 1.99 5.53
N ILE A 128 3.60 1.35 6.69
CA ILE A 128 2.83 1.97 7.79
C ILE A 128 3.48 3.28 8.27
N ARG A 129 4.81 3.35 8.40
CA ARG A 129 5.51 4.58 8.78
C ARG A 129 5.36 5.68 7.73
N LEU A 130 5.58 5.36 6.45
CA LEU A 130 5.43 6.32 5.35
C LEU A 130 3.99 6.86 5.23
N MET A 131 3.00 6.05 5.60
CA MET A 131 1.59 6.45 5.60
C MET A 131 1.17 7.28 6.82
N LYS A 132 1.90 7.19 7.95
CA LYS A 132 1.61 7.97 9.17
C LYS A 132 2.14 9.41 9.09
N GLY A 133 3.14 9.68 8.24
CA GLY A 133 3.89 10.94 8.25
C GLY A 133 4.94 10.93 9.35
#